data_AF-A0AAJ2SD88-F1
#
_entry.id   AF-A0AAJ2SD88-F1
#
_cell.length_a   1.000
_cell.length_b   1.000
_cell.length_c   1.000
_cell.angle_alpha   90.00
_cell.angle_beta   90.00
_cell.angle_gamma   90.00
#
_symmetry.space_group_name_H-M   'P 1'
#
loop_
_entity.id
_entity.type
_entity.pdbx_description
1 polymer ?
#
loop_
_entity_poly.entity_id
_entity_poly.type
_entity_poly.pdbx_seq_one_letter_code
_entity_poly.pdbx_strand_id
1 'polypeptide(L)'
;MRNFTIIVFLILFGLYSCAPKGPLASVENKVDNKIGNAVMDTIKNFGYVPIDPMPVKVNNYDGFFNITNSDYLNALSDETILVATGIYNKNGTVTFGPIGGTITGKKYVVILDWIKYTTLSQLISENMAGEIELYDKYAYNKTDFKGKINSIPIYEGIGLRIQATFIATSANLDVNGIFGLSGKVDSSSFKGSIVIQSMGISGKSVNLPLPSDINPTSIQNALMAISSIRALVYTSDNKDLKITPRIIGFYNTIGDKTNRDQMVSFLSSLEIPFIVSPTAEQQIDFYEKNLKTKKKLRELEKLYNDEKVENISSRKINTN
;
A
#
# COMPACT_ATOMS: atom_id res chain seq x y z
N MET A 1 68.08 25.90 19.74
CA MET A 1 67.18 24.74 19.54
C MET A 1 66.89 24.63 18.05
N ARG A 2 67.88 24.17 17.26
CA ARG A 2 67.95 22.86 16.56
C ARG A 2 66.75 22.54 15.66
N ASN A 3 66.89 23.01 14.42
CA ASN A 3 66.27 22.53 13.19
C ASN A 3 66.49 21.02 13.00
N PHE A 4 65.49 20.32 12.47
CA PHE A 4 65.65 18.97 11.91
C PHE A 4 65.36 19.02 10.41
N THR A 5 66.35 18.56 9.67
CA THR A 5 66.46 18.49 8.20
C THR A 5 66.27 17.02 7.78
N ILE A 6 66.27 16.80 6.46
CA ILE A 6 66.53 15.54 5.73
C ILE A 6 65.31 14.57 5.67
N ILE A 7 64.88 13.95 4.55
CA ILE A 7 65.52 13.50 3.30
C ILE A 7 64.51 13.54 2.14
N VAL A 8 64.97 14.09 1.01
CA VAL A 8 64.44 13.97 -0.34
C VAL A 8 64.71 12.55 -0.85
N PHE A 9 63.68 11.79 -1.26
CA PHE A 9 63.86 10.58 -2.05
C PHE A 9 63.23 10.76 -3.43
N LEU A 10 64.12 10.96 -4.40
CA LEU A 10 63.87 11.21 -5.80
C LEU A 10 64.25 9.91 -6.51
N ILE A 11 63.26 9.09 -6.89
CA ILE A 11 63.49 7.91 -7.73
C ILE A 11 63.00 8.23 -9.14
N LEU A 12 63.98 8.46 -10.00
CA LEU A 12 63.88 8.32 -11.45
C LEU A 12 63.35 6.92 -11.79
N PHE A 13 62.23 6.87 -12.52
CA PHE A 13 61.99 5.84 -13.52
C PHE A 13 61.51 6.54 -14.80
N GLY A 14 62.47 6.83 -15.67
CA GLY A 14 62.17 6.94 -17.09
C GLY A 14 62.29 5.54 -17.69
N LEU A 15 61.34 5.17 -18.55
CA LEU A 15 61.60 4.87 -19.96
C LEU A 15 60.38 4.20 -20.65
N TYR A 16 60.05 4.75 -21.81
CA TYR A 16 59.38 4.15 -22.97
C TYR A 16 57.99 3.50 -22.82
N SER A 17 56.97 4.21 -23.34
CA SER A 17 56.10 3.61 -24.36
C SER A 17 55.50 4.70 -25.25
N CYS A 18 55.93 4.69 -26.52
CA CYS A 18 55.37 5.47 -27.60
C CYS A 18 54.23 4.64 -28.19
N ALA A 19 52.97 5.03 -27.95
CA ALA A 19 51.82 4.40 -28.58
C ALA A 19 51.33 5.27 -29.76
N PRO A 20 51.06 4.68 -30.94
CA PRO A 20 50.62 5.43 -32.11
C PRO A 20 49.20 5.99 -31.91
N LYS A 21 49.06 7.29 -32.17
CA LYS A 21 47.76 7.97 -32.30
C LYS A 21 47.10 7.55 -33.62
N GLY A 22 46.36 6.45 -33.60
CA GLY A 22 45.34 6.17 -34.63
C GLY A 22 44.07 6.98 -34.35
N PRO A 23 43.32 7.43 -35.37
CA PRO A 23 42.03 8.05 -35.17
C PRO A 23 41.06 7.00 -34.62
N LEU A 24 40.67 7.16 -33.36
CA LEU A 24 39.53 6.45 -32.77
C LEU A 24 38.26 6.93 -33.46
N ALA A 25 37.90 6.24 -34.54
CA ALA A 25 36.54 6.26 -35.04
C ALA A 25 35.63 5.83 -33.88
N SER A 26 34.73 6.73 -33.49
CA SER A 26 33.66 6.45 -32.54
C SER A 26 32.79 5.32 -33.11
N VAL A 27 33.04 4.10 -32.65
CA VAL A 27 32.07 3.01 -32.75
C VAL A 27 30.95 3.38 -31.79
N GLU A 28 29.98 4.14 -32.28
CA GLU A 28 28.69 4.33 -31.62
C GLU A 28 28.07 2.94 -31.43
N ASN A 29 28.00 2.53 -30.16
CA ASN A 29 27.49 1.24 -29.73
C ASN A 29 26.05 1.04 -30.19
N LYS A 30 25.88 0.26 -31.27
CA LYS A 30 24.61 -0.37 -31.66
C LYS A 30 24.21 -1.55 -30.74
N VAL A 31 24.74 -1.60 -29.51
CA VAL A 31 24.57 -2.71 -28.56
C VAL A 31 23.46 -2.46 -27.53
N ASP A 32 23.03 -1.20 -27.33
CA ASP A 32 22.14 -0.86 -26.21
C ASP A 32 20.64 -1.20 -26.39
N ASN A 33 20.17 -1.51 -27.60
CA ASN A 33 18.73 -1.75 -27.81
C ASN A 33 18.29 -3.22 -27.65
N LYS A 34 19.19 -4.20 -27.76
CA LYS A 34 18.81 -5.62 -27.61
C LYS A 34 18.77 -6.07 -26.14
N ILE A 35 19.67 -5.56 -25.32
CA ILE A 35 19.73 -5.88 -23.89
C ILE A 35 18.56 -5.22 -23.15
N GLY A 36 18.22 -3.97 -23.47
CA GLY A 36 17.10 -3.26 -22.86
C GLY A 36 15.73 -3.92 -23.09
N ASN A 37 15.53 -4.62 -24.21
CA ASN A 37 14.31 -5.38 -24.46
C ASN A 37 14.30 -6.75 -23.75
N ALA A 38 15.44 -7.44 -23.70
CA ALA A 38 15.54 -8.72 -22.99
C ALA A 38 15.36 -8.58 -21.46
N VAL A 39 15.83 -7.48 -20.86
CA VAL A 39 15.63 -7.22 -19.42
C VAL A 39 14.16 -6.92 -19.09
N MET A 40 13.41 -6.29 -20.01
CA MET A 40 11.99 -5.99 -19.80
C MET A 40 11.10 -7.23 -19.86
N ASP A 41 11.43 -8.21 -20.71
CA ASP A 41 10.69 -9.49 -20.82
C ASP A 41 10.92 -10.45 -19.63
N THR A 42 11.77 -10.09 -18.66
CA THR A 42 12.13 -10.97 -17.53
C THR A 42 11.74 -10.43 -16.16
N ILE A 43 11.09 -9.26 -16.06
CA ILE A 43 10.58 -8.76 -14.77
C ILE A 43 9.34 -9.57 -14.42
N LYS A 44 9.55 -10.63 -13.64
CA LYS A 44 8.43 -11.38 -13.05
C LYS A 44 7.78 -10.50 -11.99
N ASN A 45 6.49 -10.21 -12.13
CA ASN A 45 5.69 -9.38 -11.22
C ASN A 45 5.44 -10.04 -9.85
N PHE A 46 6.45 -10.57 -9.15
CA PHE A 46 6.28 -11.07 -7.79
C PHE A 46 6.56 -9.98 -6.77
N GLY A 47 5.77 -9.96 -5.69
CA GLY A 47 6.00 -9.08 -4.55
C GLY A 47 4.88 -8.09 -4.29
N TYR A 48 5.21 -7.07 -3.50
CA TYR A 48 4.27 -6.04 -3.10
C TYR A 48 3.87 -5.14 -4.28
N VAL A 49 2.57 -5.02 -4.50
CA VAL A 49 1.98 -4.13 -5.50
C VAL A 49 1.13 -3.07 -4.79
N PRO A 50 1.59 -1.81 -4.75
CA PRO A 50 0.82 -0.71 -4.19
C PRO A 50 -0.36 -0.35 -5.11
N ILE A 51 -1.52 -0.08 -4.52
CA ILE A 51 -2.71 0.41 -5.23
C ILE A 51 -3.20 1.70 -4.60
N ASP A 52 -4.06 2.43 -5.31
CA ASP A 52 -4.70 3.60 -4.74
C ASP A 52 -5.66 3.16 -3.61
N PRO A 53 -5.71 3.86 -2.46
CA PRO A 53 -6.43 3.37 -1.30
C PRO A 53 -7.94 3.17 -1.55
N MET A 54 -8.38 1.92 -1.54
CA MET A 54 -9.78 1.56 -1.83
C MET A 54 -10.60 1.45 -0.54
N PRO A 55 -11.89 1.82 -0.55
CA PRO A 55 -12.73 1.73 0.63
C PRO A 55 -12.96 0.27 1.04
N VAL A 56 -13.23 0.08 2.32
CA VAL A 56 -13.62 -1.20 2.92
C VAL A 56 -14.93 -0.99 3.67
N LYS A 57 -15.72 -2.05 3.79
CA LYS A 57 -16.99 -2.02 4.50
C LYS A 57 -16.75 -2.33 5.97
N VAL A 58 -16.77 -1.30 6.80
CA VAL A 58 -16.64 -1.48 8.24
C VAL A 58 -17.93 -2.11 8.78
N ASN A 59 -17.82 -3.35 9.28
CA ASN A 59 -18.95 -4.03 9.89
C ASN A 59 -19.16 -3.50 11.31
N ASN A 60 -20.09 -2.56 11.47
CA ASN A 60 -20.58 -2.16 12.78
C ASN A 60 -21.53 -3.24 13.29
N TYR A 61 -21.20 -3.90 14.40
CA TYR A 61 -22.11 -4.82 15.10
C TYR A 61 -23.39 -4.07 15.49
N ASP A 62 -24.44 -4.22 14.68
CA ASP A 62 -25.82 -3.77 14.87
C ASP A 62 -26.02 -2.30 15.28
N GLY A 63 -25.05 -1.41 15.01
CA GLY A 63 -25.14 0.02 15.30
C GLY A 63 -25.04 0.42 16.78
N PHE A 64 -24.76 -0.53 17.68
CA PHE A 64 -24.64 -0.25 19.13
C PHE A 64 -23.22 0.12 19.58
N PHE A 65 -22.25 0.03 18.67
CA PHE A 65 -20.84 0.25 18.94
C PHE A 65 -20.29 1.43 18.13
N ASN A 66 -19.81 2.46 18.82
CA ASN A 66 -19.07 3.55 18.21
C ASN A 66 -17.60 3.15 18.13
N ILE A 67 -17.16 2.72 16.94
CA ILE A 67 -15.75 2.36 16.70
C ILE A 67 -14.87 3.59 16.88
N THR A 68 -13.88 3.48 17.75
CA THR A 68 -12.85 4.49 17.98
C THR A 68 -11.60 4.24 17.14
N ASN A 69 -10.71 5.23 17.09
CA ASN A 69 -9.39 5.05 16.46
C ASN A 69 -8.60 3.90 17.08
N SER A 70 -8.67 3.73 18.42
CA SER A 70 -8.00 2.64 19.12
C SER A 70 -8.52 1.28 18.66
N ASP A 71 -9.83 1.14 18.48
CA ASP A 71 -10.45 -0.11 18.01
C ASP A 71 -9.96 -0.48 16.60
N TYR A 72 -9.85 0.50 15.69
CA TYR A 72 -9.23 0.27 14.38
C TYR A 72 -7.78 -0.17 14.52
N LEU A 73 -6.97 0.54 15.32
CA LEU A 73 -5.56 0.21 15.50
C LEU A 73 -5.35 -1.19 16.10
N ASN A 74 -6.20 -1.60 17.03
CA ASN A 74 -6.15 -2.93 17.65
C ASN A 74 -6.54 -4.04 16.67
N ALA A 75 -7.40 -3.75 15.68
CA ALA A 75 -7.75 -4.70 14.62
C ALA A 75 -6.63 -4.89 13.58
N LEU A 76 -5.66 -3.98 13.52
CA LEU A 76 -4.53 -4.03 12.59
C LEU A 76 -3.30 -4.65 13.29
N SER A 77 -3.19 -5.98 13.17
CA SER A 77 -2.19 -6.81 13.86
C SER A 77 -0.75 -6.49 13.47
N ASP A 78 -0.53 -6.08 12.23
CA ASP A 78 0.79 -5.97 11.63
C ASP A 78 1.17 -4.52 11.36
N GLU A 79 2.46 -4.25 11.34
CA GLU A 79 3.02 -2.95 10.96
C GLU A 79 4.35 -3.18 10.24
N THR A 80 4.56 -2.50 9.11
CA THR A 80 5.81 -2.64 8.36
C THR A 80 6.08 -1.43 7.46
N ILE A 81 7.29 -1.40 6.91
CA ILE A 81 7.67 -0.51 5.82
C ILE A 81 7.87 -1.37 4.57
N LEU A 82 7.09 -1.13 3.52
CA LEU A 82 7.21 -1.79 2.23
C LEU A 82 7.82 -0.86 1.20
N VAL A 83 8.60 -1.44 0.30
CA VAL A 83 9.19 -0.75 -0.84
C VAL A 83 8.73 -1.45 -2.10
N ALA A 84 8.31 -0.67 -3.09
CA ALA A 84 7.97 -1.16 -4.42
C ALA A 84 8.58 -0.25 -5.47
N THR A 85 9.22 -0.85 -6.47
CA THR A 85 9.73 -0.13 -7.64
C THR A 85 8.98 -0.62 -8.87
N GLY A 86 8.50 0.32 -9.66
CA GLY A 86 7.78 0.04 -10.89
C GLY A 86 8.31 0.82 -12.08
N ILE A 87 8.07 0.28 -13.28
CA ILE A 87 8.40 0.89 -14.56
C ILE A 87 7.11 1.21 -15.29
N TYR A 88 7.02 2.43 -15.85
CA TYR A 88 5.94 2.77 -16.76
C TYR A 88 6.17 2.15 -18.13
N ASN A 89 5.19 1.38 -18.58
CA ASN A 89 5.16 0.78 -19.90
C ASN A 89 4.69 1.78 -20.96
N LYS A 90 4.92 1.46 -22.24
CA LYS A 90 4.48 2.31 -23.37
C LYS A 90 2.96 2.49 -23.44
N ASN A 91 2.20 1.53 -22.91
CA ASN A 91 0.73 1.57 -22.83
C ASN A 91 0.22 2.35 -21.60
N GLY A 92 1.11 2.98 -20.81
CA GLY A 92 0.75 3.75 -19.62
C GLY A 92 0.56 2.92 -18.34
N THR A 93 0.56 1.59 -18.43
CA THR A 93 0.50 0.70 -17.25
C THR A 93 1.81 0.72 -16.46
N VAL A 94 1.76 0.26 -15.20
CA VAL A 94 2.94 0.14 -14.34
C VAL A 94 3.17 -1.32 -13.97
N THR A 95 4.39 -1.79 -14.19
CA THR A 95 4.85 -3.13 -13.83
C THR A 95 5.76 -3.02 -12.61
N PHE A 96 5.44 -3.73 -11.53
CA PHE A 96 6.17 -3.68 -10.25
C PHE A 96 6.97 -4.96 -10.06
N GLY A 97 8.22 -4.83 -9.62
CA GLY A 97 9.07 -5.99 -9.38
C GLY A 97 10.51 -5.60 -9.05
N PRO A 98 11.38 -6.60 -8.83
CA PRO A 98 12.80 -6.35 -8.61
C PRO A 98 13.41 -5.73 -9.88
N ILE A 99 14.05 -4.57 -9.73
CA ILE A 99 14.67 -3.83 -10.82
C ILE A 99 16.17 -3.72 -10.52
N GLY A 100 16.97 -4.50 -11.26
CA GLY A 100 18.43 -4.55 -11.07
C GLY A 100 19.15 -3.23 -11.39
N GLY A 101 18.52 -2.33 -12.15
CA GLY A 101 19.03 -1.00 -12.44
C GLY A 101 18.15 -0.23 -13.44
N THR A 102 18.40 1.08 -13.56
CA THR A 102 17.68 1.91 -14.55
C THR A 102 18.19 1.72 -15.97
N ILE A 103 17.31 1.99 -16.91
CA ILE A 103 17.57 2.22 -18.33
C ILE A 103 17.27 3.69 -18.62
N THR A 104 18.20 4.38 -19.29
CA THR A 104 18.07 5.78 -19.69
C THR A 104 16.79 6.03 -20.49
N GLY A 105 16.12 7.15 -20.20
CA GLY A 105 14.90 7.59 -20.87
C GLY A 105 13.62 6.87 -20.43
N LYS A 106 13.72 5.84 -19.58
CA LYS A 106 12.55 5.18 -19.00
C LYS A 106 12.03 5.95 -17.79
N LYS A 107 10.71 5.86 -17.59
CA LYS A 107 10.01 6.46 -16.46
C LYS A 107 9.78 5.40 -15.38
N TYR A 108 10.14 5.73 -14.15
CA TYR A 108 10.05 4.87 -12.99
C TYR A 108 9.13 5.48 -11.93
N VAL A 109 8.61 4.62 -11.08
CA VAL A 109 7.97 4.97 -9.82
C VAL A 109 8.64 4.17 -8.71
N VAL A 110 9.02 4.84 -7.64
CA VAL A 110 9.52 4.23 -6.41
C VAL A 110 8.57 4.62 -5.30
N ILE A 111 8.03 3.61 -4.62
CA ILE A 111 7.08 3.76 -3.53
C ILE A 111 7.71 3.24 -2.25
N LEU A 112 7.60 4.03 -1.18
CA LEU A 112 7.83 3.60 0.19
C LEU A 112 6.53 3.80 0.96
N ASP A 113 6.02 2.71 1.50
CA ASP A 113 4.79 2.69 2.28
C ASP A 113 5.13 2.32 3.72
N TRP A 114 4.82 3.21 4.66
CA TRP A 114 4.62 2.80 6.05
C TRP A 114 3.16 2.39 6.21
N ILE A 115 2.90 1.17 6.64
CA ILE A 115 1.54 0.65 6.81
C ILE A 115 1.38 -0.06 8.15
N LYS A 116 0.21 0.16 8.77
CA LYS A 116 -0.34 -0.67 9.83
C LYS A 116 -1.55 -1.39 9.24
N TYR A 117 -1.56 -2.71 9.26
CA TYR A 117 -2.49 -3.48 8.43
C TYR A 117 -2.87 -4.81 9.08
N THR A 118 -3.90 -5.43 8.52
CA THR A 118 -4.18 -6.85 8.62
C THR A 118 -4.16 -7.45 7.22
N THR A 119 -3.99 -8.77 7.13
CA THR A 119 -3.91 -9.46 5.85
C THR A 119 -5.19 -10.25 5.59
N LEU A 120 -5.88 -9.91 4.51
CA LEU A 120 -6.98 -10.70 3.98
C LEU A 120 -6.47 -11.63 2.88
N SER A 121 -6.64 -12.94 3.06
CA SER A 121 -6.33 -13.92 2.02
C SER A 121 -7.46 -13.98 0.99
N GLN A 122 -7.16 -13.56 -0.24
CA GLN A 122 -8.07 -13.62 -1.37
C GLN A 122 -7.73 -14.83 -2.24
N LEU A 123 -8.72 -15.70 -2.47
CA LEU A 123 -8.54 -16.87 -3.31
C LEU A 123 -8.66 -16.48 -4.78
N ILE A 124 -7.82 -17.10 -5.59
CA ILE A 124 -7.82 -17.03 -7.04
C ILE A 124 -7.75 -18.46 -7.58
N SER A 125 -8.37 -18.73 -8.72
CA SER A 125 -8.21 -20.02 -9.38
C SER A 125 -7.68 -19.85 -10.79
N GLU A 126 -6.78 -20.76 -11.12
CA GLU A 126 -6.19 -20.88 -12.44
C GLU A 126 -6.91 -22.00 -13.16
N ASN A 127 -7.57 -21.67 -14.28
CA ASN A 127 -8.24 -22.66 -15.10
C ASN A 127 -7.20 -23.55 -15.84
N MET A 128 -7.68 -24.61 -16.50
CA MET A 128 -6.79 -25.56 -17.21
C MET A 128 -6.00 -24.91 -18.37
N ALA A 129 -6.42 -23.75 -18.87
CA ALA A 129 -5.71 -22.98 -19.90
C ALA A 129 -4.65 -22.03 -19.30
N GLY A 130 -4.54 -21.96 -17.97
CA GLY A 130 -3.63 -21.06 -17.27
C GLY A 130 -4.17 -19.64 -17.08
N GLU A 131 -5.43 -19.39 -17.41
CA GLU A 131 -6.08 -18.10 -17.20
C GLU A 131 -6.49 -17.96 -15.74
N ILE A 132 -6.35 -16.75 -15.21
CA ILE A 132 -6.68 -16.44 -13.82
C ILE A 132 -8.11 -15.90 -13.76
N GLU A 133 -8.94 -16.61 -13.01
CA GLU A 133 -10.22 -16.10 -12.56
C GLU A 133 -10.09 -15.66 -11.10
N LEU A 134 -10.56 -14.45 -10.82
CA LEU A 134 -10.57 -13.87 -9.49
C LEU A 134 -11.93 -14.20 -8.85
N TYR A 135 -11.92 -14.83 -7.68
CA TYR A 135 -13.12 -15.41 -7.06
C TYR A 135 -13.62 -14.55 -5.92
N ASP A 136 -14.88 -14.15 -5.94
CA ASP A 136 -15.49 -13.60 -4.73
C ASP A 136 -15.81 -14.74 -3.75
N LYS A 137 -15.05 -14.82 -2.65
CA LYS A 137 -15.26 -15.81 -1.59
C LYS A 137 -16.64 -15.68 -0.94
N TYR A 138 -17.28 -14.52 -1.01
CA TYR A 138 -18.56 -14.24 -0.38
C TYR A 138 -19.77 -14.60 -1.26
N ALA A 139 -19.59 -14.73 -2.58
CA ALA A 139 -20.69 -14.95 -3.52
C ALA A 139 -20.83 -16.41 -4.02
N TYR A 140 -19.92 -17.33 -3.67
CA TYR A 140 -19.78 -18.58 -4.41
C TYR A 140 -19.80 -19.88 -3.58
N ASN A 141 -20.43 -20.93 -4.12
CA ASN A 141 -20.49 -22.26 -3.53
C ASN A 141 -19.23 -23.07 -3.88
N LYS A 142 -18.65 -23.73 -2.86
CA LYS A 142 -17.33 -24.40 -2.90
C LYS A 142 -17.20 -25.58 -3.88
N THR A 143 -18.28 -26.01 -4.54
CA THR A 143 -18.34 -27.26 -5.32
C THR A 143 -17.87 -27.16 -6.77
N ASP A 144 -17.65 -25.95 -7.29
CA ASP A 144 -17.46 -25.76 -8.74
C ASP A 144 -16.00 -25.49 -9.15
N PHE A 145 -15.05 -25.61 -8.22
CA PHE A 145 -13.63 -25.37 -8.51
C PHE A 145 -13.05 -26.45 -9.44
N LYS A 146 -12.73 -26.07 -10.68
CA LYS A 146 -11.95 -26.86 -11.63
C LYS A 146 -10.63 -26.15 -11.94
N GLY A 147 -9.65 -26.26 -11.04
CA GLY A 147 -8.37 -25.57 -11.24
C GLY A 147 -7.44 -25.60 -10.04
N LYS A 148 -6.25 -25.03 -10.20
CA LYS A 148 -5.31 -24.81 -9.10
C LYS A 148 -5.74 -23.56 -8.35
N ILE A 149 -6.04 -23.70 -7.05
CA ILE A 149 -6.35 -22.57 -6.18
C ILE A 149 -5.05 -21.98 -5.66
N ASN A 150 -4.87 -20.67 -5.84
CA ASN A 150 -3.80 -19.91 -5.20
C ASN A 150 -4.43 -18.83 -4.30
N SER A 151 -3.62 -18.22 -3.45
CA SER A 151 -4.04 -17.11 -2.58
C SER A 151 -3.18 -15.88 -2.84
N ILE A 152 -3.82 -14.72 -2.92
CA ILE A 152 -3.21 -13.41 -2.98
C ILE A 152 -3.49 -12.71 -1.65
N PRO A 153 -2.45 -12.38 -0.85
CA PRO A 153 -2.58 -11.54 0.32
C PRO A 153 -3.00 -10.12 -0.09
N ILE A 154 -4.12 -9.63 0.45
CA ILE A 154 -4.56 -8.24 0.35
C ILE A 154 -4.23 -7.55 1.68
N TYR A 155 -3.62 -6.37 1.60
CA TYR A 155 -3.29 -5.56 2.76
C TYR A 155 -4.38 -4.53 3.02
N GLU A 156 -5.05 -4.70 4.15
CA GLU A 156 -6.17 -3.87 4.59
C GLU A 156 -5.76 -3.10 5.85
N GLY A 157 -5.78 -1.78 5.81
CA GLY A 157 -5.30 -0.99 6.95
C GLY A 157 -5.16 0.49 6.67
N ILE A 158 -4.20 1.11 7.34
CA ILE A 158 -3.86 2.53 7.20
C ILE A 158 -2.37 2.71 6.96
N GLY A 159 -1.97 3.88 6.48
CA GLY A 159 -0.56 4.18 6.28
C GLY A 159 -0.28 5.50 5.61
N LEU A 160 0.98 5.68 5.25
CA LEU A 160 1.51 6.83 4.53
C LEU A 160 2.39 6.32 3.40
N ARG A 161 2.24 6.93 2.23
CA ARG A 161 2.95 6.58 1.00
C ARG A 161 3.82 7.74 0.56
N ILE A 162 5.11 7.49 0.40
CA ILE A 162 6.00 8.33 -0.41
C ILE A 162 6.02 7.73 -1.81
N GLN A 163 5.70 8.54 -2.82
CA GLN A 163 5.81 8.16 -4.21
C GLN A 163 6.77 9.12 -4.92
N ALA A 164 7.92 8.59 -5.36
CA ALA A 164 8.87 9.29 -6.22
C ALA A 164 8.68 8.83 -7.67
N THR A 165 8.37 9.75 -8.57
CA THR A 165 8.21 9.47 -10.02
C THR A 165 9.25 10.24 -10.80
N PHE A 166 10.05 9.56 -11.62
CA PHE A 166 11.14 10.20 -12.35
C PHE A 166 11.43 9.55 -13.70
N ILE A 167 12.14 10.29 -14.56
CA ILE A 167 12.76 9.78 -15.77
C ILE A 167 14.25 9.62 -15.50
N ALA A 168 14.79 8.42 -15.73
CA ALA A 168 16.21 8.16 -15.57
C ALA A 168 16.99 8.83 -16.71
N THR A 169 17.99 9.65 -16.39
CA THR A 169 18.88 10.26 -17.40
C THR A 169 20.18 9.47 -17.57
N SER A 170 20.46 8.53 -16.64
CA SER A 170 21.55 7.57 -16.70
C SER A 170 21.07 6.14 -16.46
N ALA A 171 21.82 5.18 -17.00
CA ALA A 171 21.59 3.75 -16.82
C ALA A 171 22.25 3.25 -15.53
N ASN A 172 21.80 2.09 -15.04
CA ASN A 172 22.33 1.38 -13.87
C ASN A 172 22.29 2.20 -12.56
N LEU A 173 21.35 3.14 -12.44
CA LEU A 173 21.03 3.73 -11.15
C LEU A 173 20.37 2.69 -10.27
N ASP A 174 20.70 2.75 -8.98
CA ASP A 174 20.07 1.89 -8.00
C ASP A 174 18.71 2.50 -7.63
N VAL A 175 17.65 1.76 -7.96
CA VAL A 175 16.26 2.16 -7.75
C VAL A 175 15.54 1.19 -6.83
N ASN A 176 16.30 0.43 -6.02
CA ASN A 176 15.76 -0.47 -5.01
C ASN A 176 15.29 0.33 -3.78
N GLY A 177 14.31 1.20 -3.99
CA GLY A 177 13.68 2.03 -2.96
C GLY A 177 14.17 3.47 -2.88
N ILE A 178 13.48 4.24 -2.04
CA ILE A 178 13.73 5.68 -1.87
C ILE A 178 15.13 5.97 -1.32
N PHE A 179 15.69 5.03 -0.55
CA PHE A 179 17.05 5.14 -0.01
C PHE A 179 18.12 4.98 -1.10
N GLY A 180 17.91 4.06 -2.05
CA GLY A 180 18.78 3.91 -3.22
C GLY A 180 18.85 5.19 -4.06
N LEU A 181 17.71 5.88 -4.19
CA LEU A 181 17.68 7.20 -4.81
C LEU A 181 18.53 8.20 -4.02
N SER A 182 18.35 8.28 -2.69
CA SER A 182 19.03 9.27 -1.84
C SER A 182 20.57 9.24 -1.90
N GLY A 183 21.18 8.06 -2.15
CA GLY A 183 22.62 7.90 -2.25
C GLY A 183 23.24 8.27 -3.61
N LYS A 184 22.42 8.45 -4.65
CA LYS A 184 22.86 8.74 -6.03
C LYS A 184 22.25 10.03 -6.61
N VAL A 185 21.74 10.91 -5.75
CA VAL A 185 21.14 12.19 -6.19
C VAL A 185 22.21 13.23 -6.50
N ASP A 186 23.04 12.97 -7.48
CA ASP A 186 23.55 14.08 -8.26
C ASP A 186 22.39 14.55 -9.14
N SER A 187 22.01 15.83 -9.05
CA SER A 187 20.82 16.42 -9.69
C SER A 187 20.75 16.23 -11.21
N SER A 188 21.80 15.70 -11.83
CA SER A 188 21.90 15.32 -13.24
C SER A 188 21.39 13.91 -13.55
N SER A 189 21.21 13.02 -12.56
CA SER A 189 20.95 11.58 -12.78
C SER A 189 19.48 11.19 -12.96
N PHE A 190 18.55 12.05 -12.52
CA PHE A 190 17.14 11.88 -12.79
C PHE A 190 16.37 13.19 -12.60
N LYS A 191 15.24 13.33 -13.31
CA LYS A 191 14.31 14.45 -13.13
C LYS A 191 12.93 13.90 -12.79
N GLY A 192 12.33 14.40 -11.73
CA GLY A 192 11.05 13.88 -11.25
C GLY A 192 10.53 14.60 -10.01
N SER A 193 9.40 14.11 -9.51
CA SER A 193 8.70 14.66 -8.35
C SER A 193 8.47 13.61 -7.27
N ILE A 194 8.39 14.07 -6.03
CA ILE A 194 8.02 13.30 -4.85
C ILE A 194 6.68 13.80 -4.32
N VAL A 195 5.80 12.87 -3.97
CA VAL A 195 4.48 13.12 -3.39
C VAL A 195 4.34 12.27 -2.13
N ILE A 196 3.68 12.81 -1.12
CA ILE A 196 3.30 12.08 0.08
C ILE A 196 1.78 11.99 0.10
N GLN A 197 1.27 10.78 0.32
CA GLN A 197 -0.15 10.50 0.37
C GLN A 197 -0.48 9.82 1.69
N SER A 198 -1.58 10.26 2.29
CA SER A 198 -2.18 9.54 3.41
C SER A 198 -3.15 8.47 2.94
N MET A 199 -3.10 7.30 3.57
CA MET A 199 -3.93 6.15 3.25
C MET A 199 -4.75 5.79 4.48
N GLY A 200 -6.02 6.19 4.51
CA GLY A 200 -6.91 5.89 5.64
C GLY A 200 -6.63 6.69 6.91
N ILE A 201 -5.80 7.73 6.85
CA ILE A 201 -5.55 8.66 7.96
C ILE A 201 -5.95 10.06 7.52
N SER A 202 -6.76 10.76 8.30
CA SER A 202 -7.16 12.14 7.99
C SER A 202 -7.35 12.94 9.26
N GLY A 203 -7.32 14.26 9.16
CA GLY A 203 -7.44 15.13 10.31
C GLY A 203 -6.70 16.44 10.10
N LYS A 204 -7.03 17.48 10.89
CA LYS A 204 -6.37 18.79 10.79
C LYS A 204 -4.88 18.73 11.14
N SER A 205 -4.51 17.81 12.02
CA SER A 205 -3.16 17.54 12.47
C SER A 205 -2.32 16.77 11.45
N VAL A 206 -2.95 16.19 10.42
CA VAL A 206 -2.29 15.48 9.32
C VAL A 206 -1.93 16.49 8.23
N ASN A 207 -0.82 17.20 8.42
CA ASN A 207 -0.30 18.13 7.44
C ASN A 207 0.74 17.44 6.54
N LEU A 208 0.38 17.20 5.28
CA LEU A 208 1.28 16.60 4.29
C LEU A 208 2.06 17.70 3.55
N PRO A 209 3.39 17.58 3.42
CA PRO A 209 4.18 18.41 2.53
C PRO A 209 3.61 18.46 1.11
N LEU A 210 3.72 19.62 0.48
CA LEU A 210 3.36 19.78 -0.93
C LEU A 210 4.28 18.93 -1.82
N PRO A 211 3.80 18.49 -3.00
CA PRO A 211 4.64 17.90 -4.02
C PRO A 211 5.87 18.77 -4.32
N SER A 212 7.02 18.14 -4.47
CA SER A 212 8.28 18.83 -4.74
C SER A 212 9.17 18.02 -5.69
N ASP A 213 10.20 18.64 -6.22
CA ASP A 213 11.20 17.94 -7.03
C ASP A 213 11.97 16.92 -6.18
N ILE A 214 12.34 15.79 -6.79
CA ILE A 214 13.13 14.77 -6.09
C ILE A 214 14.56 15.31 -5.90
N ASN A 215 14.93 15.50 -4.65
CA ASN A 215 16.29 15.79 -4.22
C ASN A 215 16.48 15.24 -2.78
N PRO A 216 17.72 15.18 -2.26
CA PRO A 216 17.97 14.64 -0.91
C PRO A 216 17.14 15.33 0.17
N THR A 217 16.99 16.66 0.11
CA THR A 217 16.20 17.44 1.06
C THR A 217 14.72 17.08 1.01
N SER A 218 14.12 16.96 -0.17
CA SER A 218 12.72 16.56 -0.33
C SER A 218 12.47 15.14 0.17
N ILE A 219 13.42 14.21 -0.05
CA ILE A 219 13.34 12.84 0.49
C ILE A 219 13.41 12.87 2.03
N GLN A 220 14.35 13.60 2.61
CA GLN A 220 14.49 13.75 4.06
C GLN A 220 13.23 14.36 4.69
N ASN A 221 12.72 15.45 4.11
CA ASN A 221 11.48 16.10 4.56
C ASN A 221 10.30 15.13 4.50
N ALA A 222 10.23 14.29 3.45
CA ALA A 222 9.19 13.30 3.32
C ALA A 222 9.25 12.20 4.39
N LEU A 223 10.46 11.70 4.69
CA LEU A 223 10.69 10.72 5.75
C LEU A 223 10.35 11.31 7.15
N MET A 224 10.70 12.57 7.40
CA MET A 224 10.34 13.28 8.62
C MET A 224 8.83 13.44 8.76
N ALA A 225 8.12 13.80 7.67
CA ALA A 225 6.68 13.92 7.67
C ALA A 225 5.99 12.58 7.96
N ILE A 226 6.46 11.48 7.34
CA ILE A 226 5.96 10.14 7.66
C ILE A 226 6.16 9.82 9.14
N SER A 227 7.35 10.08 9.69
CA SER A 227 7.67 9.76 11.08
C SER A 227 6.81 10.55 12.06
N SER A 228 6.59 11.84 11.79
CA SER A 228 5.74 12.72 12.60
C SER A 228 4.27 12.26 12.59
N ILE A 229 3.71 11.98 11.41
CA ILE A 229 2.32 11.52 11.30
C ILE A 229 2.15 10.11 11.87
N ARG A 230 3.13 9.21 11.68
CA ARG A 230 3.12 7.90 12.33
C ARG A 230 3.05 8.03 13.85
N ALA A 231 3.85 8.90 14.46
CA ALA A 231 3.80 9.13 15.90
C ALA A 231 2.42 9.66 16.33
N LEU A 232 1.84 10.57 15.54
CA LEU A 232 0.51 11.13 15.77
C LEU A 232 -0.60 10.05 15.75
N VAL A 233 -0.49 9.04 14.90
CA VAL A 233 -1.47 7.93 14.80
C VAL A 233 -1.64 7.20 16.12
N TYR A 234 -0.57 7.08 16.91
CA TYR A 234 -0.58 6.38 18.20
C TYR A 234 -0.99 7.26 19.39
N THR A 235 -1.29 8.54 19.17
CA THR A 235 -1.76 9.44 20.22
C THR A 235 -3.27 9.26 20.40
N SER A 236 -3.65 8.41 21.36
CA SER A 236 -5.01 7.89 21.59
C SER A 236 -6.12 8.94 21.77
N ASP A 237 -5.76 10.17 22.15
CA ASP A 237 -6.74 11.19 22.57
C ASP A 237 -6.97 12.27 21.50
N ASN A 238 -6.37 12.13 20.32
CA ASN A 238 -6.49 13.13 19.27
C ASN A 238 -7.84 13.06 18.56
N LYS A 239 -8.79 13.86 19.04
CA LYS A 239 -10.14 14.00 18.44
C LYS A 239 -10.13 14.55 17.01
N ASP A 240 -9.04 15.21 16.59
CA ASP A 240 -8.91 15.72 15.22
C ASP A 240 -8.46 14.63 14.24
N LEU A 241 -7.91 13.51 14.74
CA LEU A 241 -7.47 12.40 13.93
C LEU A 241 -8.64 11.45 13.65
N LYS A 242 -8.81 11.08 12.38
CA LYS A 242 -9.77 10.08 11.93
C LYS A 242 -9.05 8.96 11.19
N ILE A 243 -9.19 7.76 11.73
CA ILE A 243 -8.71 6.52 11.13
C ILE A 243 -9.87 5.87 10.36
N THR A 244 -9.60 5.45 9.13
CA THR A 244 -10.56 4.75 8.27
C THR A 244 -9.78 3.76 7.42
N PRO A 245 -9.76 2.47 7.80
CA PRO A 245 -9.04 1.44 7.06
C PRO A 245 -9.42 1.40 5.58
N ARG A 246 -8.47 0.98 4.76
CA ARG A 246 -8.58 0.90 3.29
C ARG A 246 -7.76 -0.28 2.79
N ILE A 247 -8.07 -0.74 1.58
CA ILE A 247 -7.16 -1.62 0.85
C ILE A 247 -6.00 -0.77 0.33
N ILE A 248 -4.77 -1.11 0.71
CA ILE A 248 -3.57 -0.30 0.41
C ILE A 248 -2.71 -0.92 -0.69
N GLY A 249 -2.77 -2.24 -0.81
CA GLY A 249 -2.01 -3.00 -1.79
C GLY A 249 -2.26 -4.48 -1.62
N PHE A 250 -1.53 -5.27 -2.40
CA PHE A 250 -1.58 -6.71 -2.33
C PHE A 250 -0.20 -7.30 -2.62
N TYR A 251 -0.01 -8.58 -2.30
CA TYR A 251 1.21 -9.29 -2.64
C TYR A 251 0.94 -10.21 -3.83
N ASN A 252 1.52 -9.91 -4.99
CA ASN A 252 1.38 -10.75 -6.16
C ASN A 252 2.20 -12.04 -6.00
N THR A 253 1.50 -13.16 -5.85
CA THR A 253 2.07 -14.52 -5.68
C THR A 253 2.08 -15.34 -6.96
N ILE A 254 1.55 -14.81 -8.08
CA ILE A 254 1.39 -15.54 -9.34
C ILE A 254 2.16 -14.90 -10.51
N GLY A 255 2.95 -13.87 -10.24
CA GLY A 255 3.81 -13.22 -11.22
C GLY A 255 2.99 -12.59 -12.35
N ASP A 256 3.39 -12.85 -13.59
CA ASP A 256 2.85 -12.17 -14.77
C ASP A 256 1.47 -12.65 -15.20
N LYS A 257 0.92 -13.67 -14.51
CA LYS A 257 -0.45 -14.16 -14.72
C LYS A 257 -1.52 -13.16 -14.27
N THR A 258 -1.15 -12.19 -13.45
CA THR A 258 -1.99 -11.04 -13.10
C THR A 258 -1.16 -9.77 -13.18
N ASN A 259 -1.81 -8.65 -13.44
CA ASN A 259 -1.21 -7.34 -13.27
C ASN A 259 -1.97 -6.49 -12.25
N ARG A 260 -1.40 -5.33 -11.93
CA ARG A 260 -1.99 -4.36 -11.01
C ARG A 260 -3.41 -3.97 -11.42
N ASP A 261 -3.62 -3.66 -12.69
CA ASP A 261 -4.87 -3.06 -13.18
C ASP A 261 -6.03 -4.08 -13.16
N GLN A 262 -5.76 -5.34 -13.51
CA GLN A 262 -6.71 -6.44 -13.35
C GLN A 262 -7.12 -6.64 -11.89
N MET A 263 -6.14 -6.63 -10.98
CA MET A 263 -6.41 -6.78 -9.55
C MET A 263 -7.21 -5.60 -9.00
N VAL A 264 -6.85 -4.36 -9.35
CA VAL A 264 -7.61 -3.17 -8.95
C VAL A 264 -9.04 -3.22 -9.48
N SER A 265 -9.23 -3.62 -10.74
CA SER A 265 -10.57 -3.78 -11.32
C SER A 265 -11.40 -4.80 -10.54
N PHE A 266 -10.83 -5.94 -10.20
CA PHE A 266 -11.52 -6.96 -9.41
C PHE A 266 -11.84 -6.49 -7.99
N LEU A 267 -10.85 -5.96 -7.26
CA LEU A 267 -11.05 -5.45 -5.91
C LEU A 267 -12.12 -4.34 -5.87
N SER A 268 -12.24 -3.55 -6.94
CA SER A 268 -13.27 -2.50 -7.03
C SER A 268 -14.69 -3.05 -7.17
N SER A 269 -14.83 -4.29 -7.64
CA SER A 269 -16.12 -4.98 -7.76
C SER A 269 -16.55 -5.68 -6.47
N LEU A 270 -15.67 -5.78 -5.48
CA LEU A 270 -15.94 -6.47 -4.21
C LEU A 270 -16.34 -5.50 -3.10
N GLU A 271 -17.30 -5.92 -2.28
CA GLU A 271 -17.49 -5.33 -0.95
C GLU A 271 -16.63 -6.08 0.06
N ILE A 272 -15.44 -5.56 0.37
CA ILE A 272 -14.54 -6.20 1.33
C ILE A 272 -14.91 -5.78 2.77
N PRO A 273 -15.30 -6.72 3.65
CA PRO A 273 -15.63 -6.39 5.04
C PRO A 273 -14.36 -6.22 5.89
N PHE A 274 -14.26 -5.09 6.57
CA PHE A 274 -13.27 -4.86 7.61
C PHE A 274 -13.85 -5.25 8.97
N ILE A 275 -13.19 -6.20 9.63
CA ILE A 275 -13.65 -6.77 10.91
C ILE A 275 -12.88 -6.15 12.06
N VAL A 276 -13.57 -5.36 12.88
CA VAL A 276 -13.07 -4.94 14.19
C VAL A 276 -13.47 -6.00 15.21
N SER A 277 -12.51 -6.49 16.00
CA SER A 277 -12.83 -7.40 17.11
C SER A 277 -13.05 -6.58 18.38
N PRO A 278 -14.28 -6.49 18.92
CA PRO A 278 -14.52 -5.76 20.15
C PRO A 278 -13.80 -6.43 21.32
N THR A 279 -13.33 -5.63 22.28
CA THR A 279 -12.74 -6.13 23.53
C THR A 279 -13.80 -6.90 24.34
N ALA A 280 -13.35 -7.74 25.28
CA ALA A 280 -14.29 -8.47 26.15
C ALA A 280 -15.24 -7.52 26.91
N GLU A 281 -14.74 -6.38 27.38
CA GLU A 281 -15.55 -5.35 28.03
C GLU A 281 -16.61 -4.76 27.09
N GLN A 282 -16.23 -4.45 25.85
CA GLN A 282 -17.17 -3.97 24.82
C GLN A 282 -18.20 -5.04 24.46
N GLN A 283 -17.81 -6.32 24.42
CA GLN A 283 -18.73 -7.43 24.20
C GLN A 283 -19.74 -7.59 25.36
N ILE A 284 -19.30 -7.40 26.61
CA ILE A 284 -20.17 -7.42 27.79
C ILE A 284 -21.16 -6.25 27.75
N ASP A 285 -20.69 -5.03 27.51
CA ASP A 285 -21.55 -3.85 27.36
C ASP A 285 -22.59 -4.03 26.24
N PHE A 286 -22.19 -4.61 25.10
CA PHE A 286 -23.10 -4.98 24.01
C PHE A 286 -24.17 -5.98 24.47
N TYR A 287 -23.77 -7.02 25.20
CA TYR A 287 -24.70 -8.03 25.71
C TYR A 287 -25.71 -7.41 26.69
N GLU A 288 -25.26 -6.53 27.59
CA GLU A 288 -26.13 -5.81 28.53
C GLU A 288 -27.12 -4.87 27.84
N LYS A 289 -26.65 -4.08 26.86
CA LYS A 289 -27.51 -3.21 26.04
C LYS A 289 -28.57 -4.00 25.29
N ASN A 290 -28.20 -5.13 24.69
CA ASN A 290 -29.14 -6.01 24.00
C ASN A 290 -30.19 -6.62 24.94
N LEU A 291 -29.78 -7.05 26.14
CA LEU A 291 -30.71 -7.54 27.15
C LEU A 291 -31.69 -6.43 27.57
N LYS A 292 -31.22 -5.19 27.74
CA LYS A 292 -32.07 -4.04 28.07
C LYS A 292 -33.09 -3.74 26.95
N THR A 293 -32.65 -3.74 25.70
CA THR A 293 -33.53 -3.54 24.54
C THR A 293 -34.60 -4.63 24.44
N LYS A 294 -34.21 -5.90 24.62
CA LYS A 294 -35.15 -7.03 24.62
C LYS A 294 -36.17 -6.95 25.75
N LYS A 295 -35.76 -6.52 26.95
CA LYS A 295 -36.68 -6.28 28.07
C LYS A 295 -37.69 -5.19 27.74
N LYS A 296 -37.23 -4.03 27.25
CA LYS A 296 -38.10 -2.93 26.83
C LYS A 296 -39.09 -3.34 25.73
N LEU A 297 -38.64 -4.14 24.76
CA LEU A 297 -39.51 -4.63 23.69
C LEU A 297 -40.66 -5.50 24.25
N ARG A 298 -40.35 -6.41 25.18
CA ARG A 298 -41.37 -7.25 25.85
C ARG A 298 -42.36 -6.40 26.67
N GLU A 299 -41.89 -5.34 27.33
CA GLU A 299 -42.77 -4.40 28.05
C GLU A 299 -43.74 -3.69 27.10
N LEU A 300 -43.23 -3.20 25.96
CA LEU A 300 -44.05 -2.54 24.94
C LEU A 300 -45.05 -3.51 24.28
N GLU A 301 -44.64 -4.74 23.99
CA GLU A 301 -45.54 -5.78 23.47
C GLU A 301 -46.68 -6.08 24.45
N LYS A 302 -46.38 -6.10 25.75
CA LYS A 302 -47.41 -6.29 26.78
C LYS A 302 -48.41 -5.14 26.78
N LEU A 303 -47.92 -3.89 26.82
CA LEU A 303 -48.78 -2.70 26.79
C LEU A 303 -49.67 -2.66 25.54
N TYR A 304 -49.11 -2.97 24.38
CA TYR A 304 -49.85 -3.01 23.11
C TYR A 304 -50.97 -4.07 23.12
N ASN A 305 -50.68 -5.26 23.66
CA ASN A 305 -51.67 -6.33 23.75
C ASN A 305 -52.79 -6.00 24.75
N ASP A 306 -52.45 -5.40 25.90
CA ASP A 306 -53.41 -4.97 26.92
C ASP A 306 -54.37 -3.91 26.34
N GLU A 307 -53.85 -2.89 25.64
CA GLU A 307 -54.66 -1.85 24.96
C GLU A 307 -55.57 -2.45 23.87
N LYS A 308 -55.08 -3.45 23.13
CA LYS A 308 -55.88 -4.14 22.10
C LYS A 308 -57.05 -4.92 22.72
N VAL A 309 -56.84 -5.56 23.87
CA VAL A 309 -57.89 -6.30 24.60
C VAL A 309 -58.95 -5.34 25.14
N GLU A 310 -58.56 -4.19 25.69
CA GLU A 310 -59.50 -3.15 26.15
C GLU A 310 -60.37 -2.62 25.01
N ASN A 311 -59.76 -2.32 23.86
CA ASN A 311 -60.47 -1.82 22.67
C ASN A 311 -61.46 -2.84 22.05
N ILE A 312 -61.19 -4.14 22.15
CA ILE A 312 -62.14 -5.19 21.71
C ILE A 312 -63.31 -5.29 22.69
N SER A 313 -63.06 -5.14 23.99
CA SER A 313 -64.07 -5.26 25.04
C SER A 313 -65.06 -4.10 25.02
N SER A 314 -64.59 -2.87 24.80
CA SER A 314 -65.45 -1.67 24.71
C SER A 314 -66.36 -1.66 23.47
N ARG A 315 -65.94 -2.25 22.34
CA ARG A 315 -66.79 -2.37 21.14
C ARG A 315 -67.94 -3.37 21.28
N LYS A 316 -67.78 -4.44 22.08
CA LYS A 316 -68.85 -5.42 22.33
C LYS A 316 -69.99 -4.87 23.18
N ILE A 317 -69.75 -3.82 23.97
CA ILE A 317 -70.76 -3.23 24.86
C ILE A 317 -71.73 -2.30 24.10
N ASN A 318 -71.31 -1.74 22.96
CA ASN A 318 -72.09 -0.76 22.18
C ASN A 318 -72.84 -1.35 20.96
N THR A 319 -73.09 -2.67 20.91
CA THR A 319 -73.79 -3.35 19.79
C THR A 319 -75.11 -4.02 20.19
N ASN A 320 -75.66 -3.69 21.37
CA ASN A 320 -77.04 -4.01 21.77
C ASN A 320 -77.87 -2.73 21.81
#